data_AF-A0A8T7BJJ9-F1
#
_entry.id   AF-A0A8T7BJJ9-F1
#
_cell.length_a   1.000
_cell.length_b   1.000
_cell.length_c   1.000
_cell.angle_alpha   90.00
_cell.angle_beta   90.00
_cell.angle_gamma   90.00
#
_symmetry.space_group_name_H-M   'P 1'
#
loop_
_entity.id
_entity.type
_entity.pdbx_description
1 polymer ?
#
loop_
_entity_poly.entity_id
_entity_poly.type
_entity_poly.pdbx_seq_one_letter_code
_entity_poly.pdbx_strand_id
1 'polypeptide(L)' 'MINIGEKTIKIIGVPMDLGASRRGTDMGPSALRIAGLGRKLRQQGHKVDREEDIAVPAMETRTA' A
#
# COMPACT_ATOMS: atom_id res chain seq x y z
N MET A 1 -27.08 8.53 0.37
CA MET A 1 -25.90 8.22 -0.46
C MET A 1 -24.88 9.31 -0.25
N ILE A 2 -23.69 8.98 0.26
CA ILE A 2 -22.62 9.97 0.45
C ILE A 2 -21.97 10.17 -0.92
N ASN A 3 -22.11 11.37 -1.49
CA ASN A 3 -21.44 11.74 -2.74
C ASN A 3 -20.01 12.13 -2.42
N ILE A 4 -19.08 11.18 -2.47
CA ILE A 4 -17.65 11.48 -2.37
C ILE A 4 -17.24 11.96 -3.76
N GLY A 5 -16.99 13.27 -3.90
CA GLY A 5 -16.52 13.84 -5.16
C GLY A 5 -15.30 13.09 -5.71
N GLU A 6 -15.14 13.10 -7.03
CA GLU A 6 -14.00 12.48 -7.70
C GLU A 6 -12.69 13.01 -7.12
N LYS A 7 -11.78 12.11 -6.75
CA LYS A 7 -10.44 12.44 -6.26
C LYS A 7 -9.43 11.60 -7.02
N THR A 8 -8.28 12.21 -7.27
CA THR A 8 -7.09 11.48 -7.72
C THR A 8 -6.37 10.93 -6.48
N ILE A 9 -6.18 9.62 -6.44
CA ILE A 9 -5.61 8.85 -5.33
C ILE A 9 -4.30 8.22 -5.76
N LYS A 10 -3.29 8.33 -4.89
CA LYS A 10 -2.02 7.61 -5.01
C LYS A 10 -1.94 6.60 -3.87
N ILE A 11 -1.57 5.36 -4.18
CA ILE A 11 -1.41 4.29 -3.19
C ILE A 11 0.09 4.06 -3.03
N ILE A 12 0.60 4.38 -1.84
CA ILE A 12 2.00 4.17 -1.49
C ILE A 12 2.07 3.06 -0.46
N GLY A 13 2.72 1.96 -0.82
CA GLY A 13 3.04 0.88 0.10
C GLY A 13 4.40 1.10 0.74
N VAL A 14 4.49 0.77 2.03
CA VAL A 14 5.74 0.78 2.78
C VAL A 14 5.92 -0.61 3.38
N PRO A 15 6.55 -1.54 2.63
CA PRO A 15 6.71 -2.94 3.05
C PRO A 15 7.82 -3.08 4.10
N MET A 16 7.60 -2.51 5.29
CA MET A 16 8.57 -2.50 6.36
C MET A 16 8.34 -3.67 7.32
N ASP A 17 9.39 -4.46 7.55
CA ASP A 17 9.42 -5.61 8.47
C ASP A 17 10.48 -5.42 9.57
N LEU A 18 10.56 -4.19 10.11
CA LEU A 18 11.64 -3.75 11.03
C LEU A 18 11.15 -3.38 12.44
N GLY A 19 9.86 -3.58 12.74
CA GLY A 19 9.23 -3.15 14.00
C GLY A 19 8.49 -4.27 14.73
N ALA A 20 8.06 -3.97 15.97
CA ALA A 20 7.17 -4.81 16.79
C ALA A 20 7.63 -6.26 17.07
N SER A 21 8.91 -6.60 16.85
CA SER A 21 9.47 -7.96 17.01
C SER A 21 8.71 -9.05 16.24
N ARG A 22 7.98 -8.69 15.18
CA ARG A 22 7.19 -9.61 14.35
C ARG A 22 7.67 -9.51 12.91
N ARG A 23 7.86 -10.67 12.27
CA ARG A 23 8.13 -10.79 10.84
C ARG A 23 6.82 -10.90 10.05
N GLY A 24 6.86 -10.54 8.78
CA GLY A 24 5.77 -10.65 7.81
C GLY A 24 4.88 -9.41 7.67
N THR A 25 5.23 -8.25 8.28
CA THR A 25 4.48 -7.00 8.09
C THR A 25 4.75 -6.36 6.73
N ASP A 26 5.87 -6.68 6.09
CA ASP A 26 6.19 -6.33 4.70
C ASP A 26 5.16 -6.82 3.68
N MET A 27 4.48 -7.93 3.94
CA MET A 27 3.45 -8.47 3.05
C MET A 27 2.16 -7.65 3.02
N GLY A 28 1.93 -6.77 4.01
CA GLY A 28 0.68 -6.02 4.18
C GLY A 28 0.28 -5.19 2.95
N PRO A 29 1.14 -4.31 2.42
CA PRO A 29 0.86 -3.54 1.21
C PRO A 29 0.46 -4.41 0.02
N SER A 30 1.21 -5.48 -0.25
CA SER A 30 0.93 -6.43 -1.33
C SER A 30 -0.41 -7.15 -1.13
N ALA A 31 -0.71 -7.56 0.10
CA ALA A 31 -1.98 -8.21 0.44
C ALA A 31 -3.19 -7.30 0.14
N LEU A 32 -3.12 -6.01 0.49
CA LEU A 32 -4.17 -5.04 0.18
C LEU A 32 -4.37 -4.81 -1.33
N ARG A 33 -3.29 -4.83 -2.11
CA ARG A 33 -3.38 -4.77 -3.58
C ARG A 33 -4.06 -6.00 -4.14
N ILE A 34 -3.67 -7.20 -3.70
CA ILE A 34 -4.27 -8.47 -4.10
C ILE A 34 -5.77 -8.50 -3.76
N ALA A 35 -6.12 -8.04 -2.56
CA ALA A 35 -7.51 -7.89 -2.10
C ALA A 35 -8.34 -6.91 -2.95
N GLY A 36 -7.71 -6.12 -3.82
CA GLY A 36 -8.38 -5.30 -4.82
C GLY A 36 -8.70 -3.88 -4.36
N LEU A 37 -7.96 -3.32 -3.40
CA LEU A 37 -8.13 -1.94 -2.93
C LEU A 37 -8.24 -0.94 -4.09
N GLY A 38 -7.27 -0.96 -5.01
CA GLY A 38 -7.27 -0.07 -6.17
C GLY A 38 -8.48 -0.28 -7.10
N ARG A 39 -8.96 -1.52 -7.27
CA ARG A 39 -10.18 -1.79 -8.05
C ARG A 39 -11.41 -1.20 -7.37
N LYS A 40 -11.51 -1.34 -6.05
CA LYS A 40 -12.66 -0.84 -5.29
C LYS A 40 -12.75 0.68 -5.29
N LEU A 41 -11.62 1.38 -5.18
CA LEU A 41 -11.55 2.84 -5.29
C LEU A 41 -12.00 3.34 -6.68
N ARG A 42 -11.58 2.66 -7.75
CA ARG A 42 -12.05 2.96 -9.12
C ARG A 42 -13.57 2.76 -9.26
N GLN A 43 -14.11 1.66 -8.70
CA GLN A 43 -15.56 1.40 -8.69
C GLN A 43 -16.38 2.45 -7.92
N GLN A 44 -15.75 3.16 -6.96
CA GLN A 44 -16.37 4.25 -6.21
C GLN A 44 -16.32 5.60 -6.95
N GLY A 45 -15.74 5.66 -8.14
CA GLY A 45 -15.64 6.89 -8.94
C GLY A 45 -14.37 7.71 -8.70
N HIS A 46 -13.34 7.13 -8.08
CA HIS A 46 -12.04 7.79 -7.92
C HIS A 46 -11.06 7.39 -9.03
N LYS A 47 -10.16 8.31 -9.38
CA LYS A 47 -9.01 8.03 -10.23
C LYS A 47 -7.86 7.52 -9.37
N VAL A 48 -7.38 6.30 -9.62
CA VAL A 48 -6.13 5.82 -9.00
C VAL A 48 -4.99 6.09 -9.98
N ASP A 49 -4.10 7.01 -9.60
CA ASP A 49 -2.98 7.49 -10.44
C ASP A 49 -1.83 6.50 -10.48
N ARG A 50 -1.32 6.12 -9.30
CA ARG A 50 -0.22 5.16 -9.16
C ARG A 50 -0.35 4.31 -7.91
N GLU A 51 0.16 3.10 -8.03
CA GLU A 51 0.30 2.14 -6.94
C GLU A 51 1.79 1.76 -6.91
N GLU A 52 2.52 2.24 -5.91
CA GLU A 52 3.98 2.09 -5.83
C GLU A 52 4.40 1.67 -4.42
N ASP A 53 5.51 0.94 -4.33
CA ASP A 53 6.17 0.64 -3.06
C ASP A 53 7.41 1.52 -2.91
N ILE A 54 7.64 2.03 -1.70
CA ILE A 54 8.91 2.62 -1.34
C ILE A 54 9.89 1.49 -1.04
N ALA A 55 11.11 1.57 -1.57
CA ALA A 55 12.17 0.65 -1.23
C ALA A 55 12.49 0.74 0.27
N VAL A 56 12.35 -0.37 0.98
CA VAL A 56 12.74 -0.51 2.38
C VAL A 56 13.86 -1.55 2.45
N PRO A 57 14.97 -1.27 3.16
CA PRO A 57 16.03 -2.26 3.33
C PRO A 57 15.52 -3.45 4.12
N ALA A 58 15.86 -4.66 3.66
CA ALA A 58 15.68 -5.85 4.47
C ALA A 58 16.54 -5.76 5.73
N MET A 59 16.07 -6.33 6.84
CA MET A 59 16.83 -6.36 8.09
C MET A 59 18.22 -6.96 7.91
N GLU A 60 18.34 -7.95 7.03
CA GLU A 60 19.56 -8.67 6.67
C GLU A 60 20.55 -7.84 5.83
N THR A 61 20.08 -6.78 5.18
CA THR A 61 20.89 -5.91 4.30
C THR A 61 21.12 -4.53 4.91
N ARG A 62 20.65 -4.31 6.13
CA ARG A 62 20.89 -3.06 6.84
C ARG A 62 22.33 -3.02 7.34
N THR A 63 23.16 -2.17 6.73
CA THR A 63 24.45 -1.79 7.30
C THR A 63 24.22 -1.03 8.61
N ALA A 64 25.00 -1.35 9.64
CA ALA A 64 24.95 -0.70 10.95
C ALA A 64 25.32 0.78 10.86
#